data_AF-A0A529NHE0-F1
#
_entry.id   AF-A0A529NHE0-F1
#
_cell.length_a   1.000
_cell.length_b   1.000
_cell.length_c   1.000
_cell.angle_alpha   90.00
_cell.angle_beta   90.00
_cell.angle_gamma   90.00
#
_symmetry.space_group_name_H-M   'P 1'
#
loop_
_entity.id
_entity.type
_entity.pdbx_description
1 polymer ?
#
loop_
_entity_poly.entity_id
_entity_poly.type
_entity_poly.pdbx_seq_one_letter_code
_entity_poly.pdbx_strand_id
1 'polypeptide(L)' 'MNQQPHILSPKEAFKACFSAVAAYLGRPSAETVLFAGVPIGESRIEIADIRHLAERIGLE' A
#
# COMPACT_ATOMS: atom_id res chain seq x y z
N MET A 1 -14.46 -23.60 12.55
CA MET A 1 -14.49 -22.44 11.64
C MET A 1 -13.14 -22.43 10.91
N ASN A 2 -13.09 -22.97 9.69
CA ASN A 2 -11.85 -23.02 8.90
C ASN A 2 -11.64 -21.65 8.27
N GLN A 3 -10.90 -20.78 8.94
CA GLN A 3 -10.40 -19.56 8.31
C GLN A 3 -9.26 -20.00 7.37
N GLN A 4 -9.59 -20.27 6.11
CA GLN A 4 -8.57 -20.31 5.06
C GLN A 4 -7.80 -18.97 5.15
N PRO A 5 -6.46 -18.98 5.19
CA PRO A 5 -5.71 -17.73 5.12
C PRO A 5 -6.11 -17.04 3.82
N HIS A 6 -6.69 -15.85 3.92
CA HIS A 6 -6.89 -15.01 2.74
C HIS A 6 -5.50 -14.78 2.16
N ILE A 7 -5.17 -15.51 1.09
CA ILE A 7 -3.97 -15.24 0.30
C ILE A 7 -4.25 -13.90 -0.36
N LEU A 8 -3.77 -12.84 0.29
CA LEU A 8 -3.79 -11.51 -0.26
C LEU A 8 -2.91 -11.54 -1.50
N SER A 9 -3.40 -10.98 -2.61
CA SER A 9 -2.53 -10.75 -3.75
C SER A 9 -1.39 -9.82 -3.33
N PRO A 10 -0.22 -9.85 -4.02
CA PRO A 10 0.89 -8.96 -3.72
C PRO A 10 0.46 -7.49 -3.60
N LYS A 11 -0.47 -7.06 -4.46
CA LYS A 11 -1.10 -5.73 -4.44
C LYS A 11 -1.86 -5.45 -3.15
N GLU A 12 -2.76 -6.34 -2.75
CA GLU A 12 -3.59 -6.14 -1.55
C GLU A 12 -2.74 -6.21 -0.27
N ALA A 13 -1.73 -7.10 -0.24
CA ALA A 13 -0.77 -7.18 0.85
C ALA A 13 0.05 -5.88 0.96
N PHE A 14 0.55 -5.36 -0.16
CA PHE A 14 1.30 -4.11 -0.20
C PHE A 14 0.48 -2.93 0.28
N LYS A 15 -0.76 -2.77 -0.21
CA LYS A 15 -1.67 -1.70 0.21
C LYS A 15 -1.94 -1.72 1.71
N ALA A 16 -2.24 -2.91 2.25
CA ALA A 16 -2.47 -3.06 3.68
C ALA A 16 -1.23 -2.67 4.51
N CYS A 17 -0.04 -3.15 4.12
CA CYS A 17 1.21 -2.81 4.80
C CYS A 17 1.53 -1.31 4.70
N PHE A 18 1.42 -0.71 3.51
CA PHE A 18 1.76 0.69 3.30
C PHE A 18 0.78 1.62 4.03
N SER A 19 -0.52 1.32 4.02
CA SER A 19 -1.52 2.05 4.82
C SER A 19 -1.24 1.95 6.33
N ALA A 20 -0.79 0.81 6.83
CA ALA A 20 -0.40 0.66 8.23
C ALA A 20 0.82 1.53 8.58
N VAL A 21 1.82 1.60 7.70
CA VAL A 21 2.98 2.50 7.87
C VAL A 21 2.55 3.96 7.87
N ALA A 22 1.72 4.38 6.91
CA ALA A 22 1.20 5.74 6.86
C ALA A 22 0.42 6.11 8.13
N ALA A 23 -0.45 5.21 8.60
CA ALA A 23 -1.21 5.40 9.83
C ALA A 23 -0.31 5.53 11.07
N TYR A 24 0.71 4.66 11.17
CA TYR A 24 1.70 4.70 12.25
C TYR A 24 2.43 6.04 12.32
N LEU A 25 2.71 6.64 11.17
CA LEU A 25 3.37 7.95 11.06
C LEU A 25 2.42 9.14 11.23
N GLY A 26 1.13 8.91 11.52
CA GLY A 26 0.12 9.96 11.62
C GLY A 26 -0.20 10.65 10.28
N ARG A 27 0.08 9.96 9.16
CA ARG A 27 -0.24 10.43 7.80
C ARG A 27 -1.58 9.88 7.34
N PRO A 28 -2.23 10.50 6.33
CA PRO A 28 -3.44 9.95 5.73
C PRO A 28 -3.22 8.51 5.26
N SER A 29 -4.03 7.57 5.76
CA SER A 29 -3.88 6.13 5.49
C SER A 29 -5.02 5.52 4.66
N ALA A 30 -5.98 6.33 4.24
CA ALA A 30 -7.08 5.88 3.40
C ALA A 30 -6.56 5.47 2.02
N GLU A 31 -6.94 4.28 1.55
CA GLU A 31 -6.49 3.74 0.26
C GLU A 31 -6.79 4.68 -0.91
N THR A 32 -7.96 5.33 -0.89
CA THR A 32 -8.38 6.29 -1.92
C THR A 32 -7.52 7.54 -1.96
N VAL A 33 -6.79 7.86 -0.88
CA VAL A 33 -5.89 9.02 -0.81
C VAL A 33 -4.46 8.60 -1.15
N LEU A 34 -4.01 7.49 -0.55
CA LEU A 34 -2.66 6.96 -0.72
C LEU A 34 -2.39 6.53 -2.16
N PHE A 35 -3.31 5.76 -2.74
CA PHE A 35 -3.08 5.08 -4.02
C PHE A 35 -3.82 5.74 -5.18
N ALA A 36 -4.46 6.90 -4.97
CA ALA A 36 -5.16 7.62 -6.03
C ALA A 36 -4.22 7.97 -7.19
N GLY A 37 -4.53 7.48 -8.39
CA GLY A 37 -3.77 7.78 -9.60
C GLY A 37 -2.45 7.02 -9.73
N VAL A 38 -2.14 6.07 -8.83
CA VAL A 38 -0.93 5.24 -8.91
C VAL A 38 -1.32 3.83 -9.39
N PRO A 39 -0.90 3.42 -10.60
CA PRO A 39 -1.21 2.10 -11.14
C PRO A 39 -0.36 1.03 -10.47
N ILE A 40 -0.80 0.52 -9.32
CA ILE A 40 -0.10 -0.58 -8.62
C ILE A 40 -0.30 -1.89 -9.39
N GLY A 41 0.82 -2.50 -9.78
CA GLY A 41 0.85 -3.80 -10.45
C GLY A 41 0.23 -4.92 -9.61
N GLU A 42 -0.48 -5.84 -10.28
CA GLU A 42 -1.22 -6.92 -9.59
C GLU A 42 -0.31 -8.03 -9.04
N SER A 43 0.76 -8.35 -9.78
CA SER A 43 1.69 -9.45 -9.44
C SER A 43 3.00 -8.97 -8.81
N ARG A 44 3.40 -7.72 -9.08
CA ARG A 44 4.67 -7.14 -8.60
C ARG A 44 4.48 -5.65 -8.35
N ILE A 45 5.12 -5.17 -7.29
CA ILE A 45 5.21 -3.75 -6.95
C ILE A 45 6.57 -3.26 -7.41
N GLU A 46 6.58 -2.26 -8.29
CA GLU A 46 7.83 -1.69 -8.77
C GLU A 46 8.39 -0.70 -7.75
N ILE A 47 9.73 -0.65 -7.64
CA ILE A 47 10.38 0.24 -6.67
C ILE A 47 10.08 1.72 -6.94
N ALA A 48 9.84 2.09 -8.20
CA ALA A 48 9.43 3.43 -8.60
C ALA A 48 8.07 3.82 -8.00
N ASP A 49 7.11 2.88 -7.99
CA ASP A 49 5.79 3.10 -7.38
C ASP A 49 5.91 3.27 -5.87
N ILE A 50 6.75 2.46 -5.22
CA ILE A 50 7.00 2.56 -3.77
C ILE A 50 7.56 3.94 -3.42
N ARG A 51 8.56 4.43 -4.16
CA ARG A 51 9.14 5.76 -3.94
C ARG A 51 8.09 6.86 -4.15
N HIS A 52 7.36 6.79 -5.26
CA HIS A 52 6.33 7.78 -5.55
C HIS A 52 5.24 7.84 -4.45
N LEU A 53 4.84 6.69 -3.92
CA LEU A 53 3.90 6.61 -2.80
C LEU A 53 4.50 7.13 -1.48
N ALA A 54 5.78 6.83 -1.22
CA ALA A 54 6.50 7.31 -0.05
C ALA A 54 6.60 8.84 -0.04
N GLU A 55 6.97 9.45 -1.17
CA GLU A 55 7.05 10.90 -1.34
C GLU A 55 5.70 11.58 -1.03
N ARG A 56 4.58 10.96 -1.44
CA ARG A 56 3.22 11.48 -1.17
C ARG A 56 2.86 11.55 0.30
N ILE A 57 3.42 10.68 1.13
CA ILE A 57 3.23 10.71 2.59
C ILE A 57 4.37 11.43 3.32
N GLY A 58 5.29 12.05 2.57
CA GLY A 58 6.42 12.80 3.10
C GLY A 58 7.53 11.93 3.66
N LEU A 59 7.78 10.77 3.05
CA LEU A 59 8.91 9.90 3.31
C LEU A 59 9.94 10.04 2.18
N GLU A 60 11.23 10.05 2.53
CA GLU A 60 12.39 10.12 1.62
C GLU A 60 13.04 8.74 1.42
#